data_AF-A0AAJ5ZEY2-F1
#
_entry.id   AF-A0AAJ5ZEY2-F1
#
_cell.length_a   1.000
_cell.length_b   1.000
_cell.length_c   1.000
_cell.angle_alpha   90.00
_cell.angle_beta   90.00
_cell.angle_gamma   90.00
#
_symmetry.space_group_name_H-M   'P 1'
#
loop_
_entity.id
_entity.type
_entity.pdbx_description
1 polymer ?
#
loop_
_entity_poly.entity_id
_entity_poly.type
_entity_poly.pdbx_seq_one_letter_code
_entity_poly.pdbx_strand_id
1 'polypeptide(L)'
;MRQLSLPKNEVFEGLYPLLVDLDNDGEDEVVTTVSEPDGGARLVVWSHTDEGIQIIAESDPVGTGFRWLHQIAVAPFGPNGEIEIAVVETPHVGGIAKFYRLVGNRLELVASEGGGYMSHVNGSRNLDQAVAGDFDGDGSVELLVPSRDQETLIALRRVGDSVEEVWKLELGSRLSSNLSVLETEDDKLILGAATEDGVLHIWQ
;
A
#
# COMPACT_ATOMS: atom_id res chain seq x y z
N MET A 1 -6.96 -0.69 -27.87
CA MET A 1 -6.41 0.11 -26.76
C MET A 1 -7.51 1.04 -26.29
N ARG A 2 -7.92 0.94 -25.02
CA ARG A 2 -8.81 1.92 -24.37
C ARG A 2 -7.94 2.86 -23.54
N GLN A 3 -8.35 4.12 -23.41
CA GLN A 3 -7.58 5.17 -22.75
C GLN A 3 -8.53 6.13 -22.03
N LEU A 4 -8.10 6.65 -20.89
CA LEU A 4 -8.70 7.81 -20.24
C LEU A 4 -7.66 8.94 -20.12
N SER A 5 -8.13 10.17 -19.98
CA SER A 5 -7.29 11.33 -19.68
C SER A 5 -7.81 12.01 -18.43
N LEU A 6 -6.92 12.24 -17.46
CA LEU A 6 -7.24 13.06 -16.31
C LEU A 6 -7.50 14.53 -16.75
N PRO A 7 -8.27 15.29 -15.96
CA PRO A 7 -8.29 16.75 -16.04
C PRO A 7 -6.88 17.35 -16.06
N LYS A 8 -6.72 18.52 -16.69
CA LYS A 8 -5.39 19.15 -16.86
C LYS A 8 -4.66 19.51 -15.56
N ASN A 9 -5.40 19.67 -14.46
CA ASN A 9 -4.88 19.99 -13.14
C ASN A 9 -4.64 18.75 -12.27
N GLU A 10 -4.87 17.55 -12.80
CA GLU A 10 -4.65 16.30 -12.08
C GLU A 10 -3.48 15.51 -12.67
N VAL A 11 -2.81 14.74 -11.81
CA VAL A 11 -1.72 13.85 -12.20
C VAL A 11 -1.84 12.52 -11.48
N PHE A 12 -1.33 11.44 -12.09
CA PHE A 12 -1.06 10.20 -11.39
C PHE A 12 0.26 10.33 -10.62
N GLU A 13 0.26 10.01 -9.32
CA GLU A 13 1.48 10.05 -8.48
C GLU A 13 2.15 8.68 -8.30
N GLY A 14 1.40 7.60 -8.46
CA GLY A 14 1.93 6.23 -8.37
C GLY A 14 2.80 5.86 -9.58
N LEU A 15 3.85 5.05 -9.38
CA LEU A 15 4.67 4.53 -10.48
C LEU A 15 4.02 3.36 -11.22
N TYR A 16 3.09 2.65 -10.57
CA TYR A 16 2.33 1.56 -11.14
C TYR A 16 0.91 1.54 -10.55
N PRO A 17 -0.11 1.24 -11.36
CA PRO A 17 -1.43 0.92 -10.83
C PRO A 17 -1.40 -0.41 -10.08
N LEU A 18 -2.33 -0.59 -9.14
CA LEU A 18 -2.64 -1.91 -8.56
C LEU A 18 -3.86 -2.48 -9.26
N LEU A 19 -3.85 -3.78 -9.55
CA LEU A 19 -4.98 -4.51 -10.13
C LEU A 19 -5.54 -5.45 -9.08
N VAL A 20 -6.87 -5.43 -8.92
CA VAL A 20 -7.57 -6.26 -7.94
C VAL A 20 -9.06 -6.28 -8.26
N ASP A 21 -9.68 -7.45 -8.25
CA ASP A 21 -11.13 -7.62 -8.18
C ASP A 21 -11.64 -7.09 -6.81
N LEU A 22 -12.00 -5.81 -6.78
CA LEU A 22 -12.25 -5.08 -5.53
C LEU A 22 -13.69 -5.24 -5.05
N ASP A 23 -14.62 -5.39 -5.99
CA ASP A 23 -16.04 -5.62 -5.71
C ASP A 23 -16.48 -7.09 -5.84
N ASN A 24 -15.53 -7.99 -6.16
CA ASN A 24 -15.69 -9.43 -6.24
C ASN A 24 -16.69 -9.85 -7.33
N ASP A 25 -16.66 -9.17 -8.46
CA ASP A 25 -17.45 -9.48 -9.67
C ASP A 25 -16.72 -10.40 -10.66
N GLY A 26 -15.43 -10.66 -10.43
CA GLY A 26 -14.55 -11.51 -11.24
C GLY A 26 -13.70 -10.77 -12.25
N GLU A 27 -13.79 -9.44 -12.34
CA GLU A 27 -12.94 -8.59 -13.18
C GLU A 27 -12.08 -7.67 -12.29
N ASP A 28 -10.83 -7.42 -12.68
CA ASP A 28 -9.95 -6.56 -11.89
C ASP A 28 -10.28 -5.06 -12.09
N GLU A 29 -10.48 -4.35 -10.99
CA GLU A 29 -10.38 -2.90 -10.93
C GLU A 29 -8.92 -2.42 -10.94
N VAL A 30 -8.74 -1.17 -11.35
CA VAL A 30 -7.47 -0.45 -11.31
C VAL A 30 -7.49 0.56 -10.16
N VAL A 31 -6.58 0.42 -9.20
CA VAL A 31 -6.37 1.39 -8.12
C VAL A 31 -5.18 2.29 -8.44
N THR A 32 -5.42 3.61 -8.36
CA THR A 32 -4.41 4.65 -8.61
C THR A 32 -4.44 5.73 -7.55
N THR A 33 -3.33 6.46 -7.44
CA THR A 33 -3.23 7.69 -6.65
C THR A 33 -3.25 8.86 -7.63
N VAL A 34 -4.26 9.71 -7.50
CA VAL A 34 -4.42 10.94 -8.28
C VAL A 34 -4.25 12.14 -7.35
N SER A 35 -3.53 13.16 -7.78
CA SER A 35 -3.39 14.40 -7.01
C SER A 35 -3.70 15.64 -7.82
N GLU A 36 -4.15 16.68 -7.11
CA GLU A 36 -4.31 18.03 -7.64
C GLU A 36 -3.70 19.09 -6.70
N PRO A 37 -3.43 20.32 -7.19
CA PRO A 37 -2.68 21.34 -6.44
C PRO A 37 -3.30 21.76 -5.10
N ASP A 38 -4.62 21.87 -5.03
CA ASP A 38 -5.31 22.43 -3.86
C ASP A 38 -5.70 21.33 -2.86
N GLY A 39 -6.41 20.29 -3.32
CA GLY A 39 -6.88 19.18 -2.50
C GLY A 39 -5.82 18.13 -2.15
N GLY A 40 -4.74 18.00 -2.92
CA GLY A 40 -3.72 16.97 -2.71
C GLY A 40 -4.09 15.59 -3.27
N ALA A 41 -3.40 14.55 -2.80
CA ALA A 41 -3.53 13.18 -3.30
C ALA A 41 -4.80 12.48 -2.76
N ARG A 42 -5.35 11.57 -3.55
CA ARG A 42 -6.45 10.66 -3.18
C ARG A 42 -6.32 9.33 -3.92
N LEU A 43 -6.96 8.30 -3.40
CA LEU A 43 -7.15 7.05 -4.13
C LEU A 43 -8.33 7.17 -5.10
N VAL A 44 -8.16 6.62 -6.30
CA VAL A 44 -9.19 6.52 -7.33
C VAL A 44 -9.21 5.09 -7.86
N VAL A 45 -10.39 4.49 -7.86
CA VAL A 45 -10.67 3.15 -8.39
C VAL A 45 -11.36 3.29 -9.73
N TRP A 46 -10.83 2.60 -10.74
CA TRP A 46 -11.37 2.57 -12.07
C TRP A 46 -11.81 1.15 -12.42
N SER A 47 -13.00 1.02 -12.98
CA SER A 47 -13.46 -0.25 -13.54
C SER A 47 -13.54 -0.17 -15.06
N HIS A 48 -13.52 -1.34 -15.68
CA HIS A 48 -13.63 -1.49 -17.12
C HIS A 48 -15.03 -1.95 -17.52
N THR A 49 -15.82 -1.04 -18.11
CA THR A 49 -17.17 -1.34 -18.58
C THR A 49 -17.28 -1.32 -20.10
N ASP A 50 -18.43 -1.75 -20.61
CA ASP A 50 -18.79 -1.62 -22.02
C ASP A 50 -18.68 -0.17 -22.51
N GLU A 51 -19.00 0.80 -21.65
CA GLU A 51 -18.97 2.24 -21.93
C GLU A 51 -17.55 2.83 -21.91
N GLY A 52 -16.57 2.14 -21.32
CA GLY A 52 -15.18 2.59 -21.24
C GLY A 52 -14.54 2.36 -19.88
N ILE A 53 -13.49 3.13 -19.57
CA ILE A 53 -12.90 3.15 -18.23
C ILE A 53 -13.64 4.24 -17.44
N GLN A 54 -14.18 3.88 -16.27
CA GLN A 54 -14.97 4.78 -15.44
C GLN A 54 -14.47 4.75 -13.99
N ILE A 55 -14.57 5.89 -13.29
CA ILE A 55 -14.35 5.95 -11.84
C ILE A 55 -15.55 5.29 -11.17
N ILE A 56 -15.29 4.33 -10.29
CA ILE A 56 -16.33 3.70 -9.48
C ILE A 56 -16.27 4.10 -8.00
N ALA A 57 -15.10 4.51 -7.51
CA ALA A 57 -14.91 4.96 -6.14
C ALA A 57 -13.69 5.88 -5.98
N GLU A 58 -13.77 6.77 -4.99
CA GLU A 58 -12.68 7.66 -4.60
C GLU A 58 -12.60 7.75 -3.07
N SER A 59 -11.40 7.95 -2.54
CA SER A 59 -11.21 8.37 -1.15
C SER A 59 -11.39 9.88 -1.02
N ASP A 60 -11.55 10.36 0.21
CA ASP A 60 -11.31 11.78 0.47
C ASP A 60 -9.83 12.12 0.16
N PRO A 61 -9.55 13.30 -0.38
CA PRO A 61 -8.19 13.73 -0.60
C PRO A 61 -7.50 14.06 0.73
N VAL A 62 -6.17 13.99 0.75
CA VAL A 62 -5.36 14.33 1.95
C VAL A 62 -5.64 15.76 2.44
N GLY A 63 -6.14 16.64 1.57
CA GLY A 63 -6.66 17.97 1.91
C GLY A 63 -5.66 19.11 1.73
N THR A 64 -4.46 18.81 1.25
CA THR A 64 -3.47 19.82 0.88
C THR A 64 -2.49 19.28 -0.16
N GLY A 65 -2.14 20.12 -1.13
CA GLY A 65 -1.14 19.80 -2.16
C GLY A 65 0.21 19.37 -1.59
N PHE A 66 0.99 18.66 -2.43
CA PHE A 66 2.32 18.15 -2.07
C PHE A 66 2.32 17.26 -0.81
N ARG A 67 1.23 16.52 -0.63
CA ARG A 67 1.13 15.44 0.36
C ARG A 67 0.81 14.17 -0.37
N TRP A 68 1.84 13.35 -0.50
CA TRP A 68 1.73 12.08 -1.17
C TRP A 68 0.94 11.09 -0.32
N LEU A 69 -0.02 10.43 -0.95
CA LEU A 69 -0.66 9.22 -0.47
C LEU A 69 -0.05 8.04 -1.24
N HIS A 70 0.92 7.35 -0.65
CA HIS A 70 1.61 6.28 -1.37
C HIS A 70 0.79 5.00 -1.31
N GLN A 71 0.16 4.60 -2.42
CA GLN A 71 -0.48 3.29 -2.55
C GLN A 71 0.57 2.18 -2.50
N ILE A 72 0.36 1.16 -1.67
CA ILE A 72 1.35 0.10 -1.46
C ILE A 72 0.83 -1.24 -1.98
N ALA A 73 -0.29 -1.70 -1.42
CA ALA A 73 -0.81 -3.03 -1.69
C ALA A 73 -2.33 -3.09 -1.55
N VAL A 74 -2.94 -4.08 -2.19
CA VAL A 74 -4.32 -4.49 -1.93
C VAL A 74 -4.30 -5.97 -1.55
N ALA A 75 -4.92 -6.31 -0.43
CA ALA A 75 -4.93 -7.67 0.12
C ALA A 75 -6.12 -7.84 1.07
N PRO A 76 -6.47 -9.08 1.49
CA PRO A 76 -7.51 -9.32 2.49
C PRO A 76 -7.01 -8.97 3.90
N PHE A 77 -6.66 -7.70 4.13
CA PHE A 77 -6.19 -7.24 5.44
C PHE A 77 -7.30 -7.23 6.48
N GLY A 78 -8.57 -7.09 6.08
CA GLY A 78 -9.66 -6.95 7.02
C GLY A 78 -9.71 -8.09 8.06
N PRO A 79 -10.17 -7.85 9.30
CA PRO A 79 -10.19 -8.87 10.34
C PRO A 79 -11.02 -10.14 10.00
N ASN A 80 -11.88 -10.06 8.98
CA ASN A 80 -12.64 -11.20 8.46
C ASN A 80 -12.30 -11.53 6.99
N GLY A 81 -11.14 -11.07 6.50
CA GLY A 81 -10.67 -11.26 5.13
C GLY A 81 -11.24 -10.27 4.12
N GLU A 82 -11.78 -9.13 4.57
CA GLU A 82 -12.21 -8.07 3.65
C GLU A 82 -11.01 -7.51 2.86
N ILE A 83 -11.18 -7.32 1.55
CA ILE A 83 -10.18 -6.67 0.71
C ILE A 83 -10.04 -5.19 1.11
N GLU A 84 -8.83 -4.77 1.41
CA GLU A 84 -8.50 -3.40 1.78
C GLU A 84 -7.27 -2.91 1.01
N ILE A 85 -7.23 -1.61 0.74
CA ILE A 85 -6.10 -0.92 0.11
C ILE A 85 -5.24 -0.32 1.22
N ALA A 86 -4.01 -0.79 1.32
CA ALA A 86 -3.02 -0.29 2.26
C ALA A 86 -2.18 0.83 1.62
N VAL A 87 -2.04 1.93 2.34
CA VAL A 87 -1.28 3.10 1.90
C VAL A 87 -0.45 3.67 3.04
N VAL A 88 0.61 4.43 2.71
CA VAL A 88 1.29 5.31 3.66
C VAL A 88 1.07 6.77 3.26
N GLU A 89 0.39 7.51 4.11
CA GLU A 89 0.20 8.95 3.96
C GLU A 89 1.46 9.69 4.42
N THR A 90 1.95 10.56 3.55
CA THR A 90 3.11 11.43 3.76
C THR A 90 4.34 10.67 4.29
N PRO A 91 4.91 9.71 3.53
CA PRO A 91 5.98 8.83 4.01
C PRO A 91 7.17 9.54 4.67
N HIS A 92 7.45 10.78 4.26
CA HIS A 92 8.58 11.60 4.75
C HIS A 92 8.19 12.60 5.85
N VAL A 93 6.93 12.66 6.27
CA VAL A 93 6.42 13.65 7.25
C VAL A 93 5.67 12.94 8.37
N GLY A 94 4.44 12.48 8.11
CA GLY A 94 3.64 11.73 9.06
C GLY A 94 4.04 10.26 9.07
N GLY A 95 4.07 9.64 7.89
CA GLY A 95 4.32 8.21 7.74
C GLY A 95 3.19 7.39 8.33
N ILE A 96 1.94 7.80 8.10
CA ILE A 96 0.74 7.21 8.70
C ILE A 96 0.30 6.06 7.80
N ALA A 97 0.25 4.83 8.33
CA ALA A 97 -0.34 3.71 7.62
C ALA A 97 -1.87 3.85 7.65
N LYS A 98 -2.52 3.70 6.50
CA LYS A 98 -3.99 3.78 6.36
C LYS A 98 -4.50 2.61 5.54
N PHE A 99 -5.68 2.14 5.91
CA PHE A 99 -6.38 1.05 5.23
C PHE A 99 -7.74 1.56 4.76
N TYR A 100 -7.99 1.43 3.46
CA TYR A 100 -9.24 1.86 2.82
C TYR A 100 -10.02 0.65 2.33
N ARG A 101 -11.35 0.72 2.44
CA ARG A 101 -12.26 -0.31 1.95
C ARG A 101 -13.27 0.29 0.97
N LEU A 102 -13.60 -0.46 -0.08
CA LEU A 102 -14.71 -0.12 -0.94
C LEU A 102 -16.04 -0.28 -0.18
N VAL A 103 -16.79 0.81 -0.06
CA VAL A 103 -18.13 0.83 0.55
C VAL A 103 -19.07 1.56 -0.40
N GLY A 104 -19.88 0.79 -1.13
CA GLY A 104 -20.70 1.33 -2.21
C GLY A 104 -19.83 1.94 -3.31
N ASN A 105 -19.90 3.26 -3.50
CA ASN A 105 -19.15 4.01 -4.51
C ASN A 105 -18.06 4.91 -3.90
N ARG A 106 -17.53 4.53 -2.74
CA ARG A 106 -16.55 5.31 -1.97
C ARG A 106 -15.46 4.39 -1.43
N LEU A 107 -14.25 4.94 -1.30
CA LEU A 107 -13.20 4.34 -0.49
C LEU A 107 -13.25 4.95 0.92
N GLU A 108 -13.73 4.18 1.88
CA GLU A 108 -13.81 4.60 3.28
C GLU A 108 -12.54 4.21 4.03
N LEU A 109 -12.00 5.15 4.83
CA LEU A 109 -10.90 4.86 5.75
C LEU A 109 -11.45 4.00 6.90
N VAL A 110 -11.02 2.74 6.97
CA VAL A 110 -11.51 1.79 7.98
C VAL A 110 -10.56 1.67 9.17
N ALA A 111 -9.26 1.95 8.99
CA ALA A 111 -8.31 2.04 10.08
C ALA A 111 -7.04 2.80 9.71
N SER A 112 -6.30 3.24 10.71
CA SER A 112 -5.00 3.89 10.54
C SER A 112 -4.09 3.67 11.75
N GLU A 113 -2.79 3.60 11.52
CA GLU A 113 -1.78 3.58 12.58
C GLU A 113 -0.91 4.83 12.58
N GLY A 114 -0.62 5.31 13.80
CA GLY A 114 -0.06 6.62 14.07
C GLY A 114 1.44 6.74 13.77
N GLY A 115 1.79 6.88 12.50
CA GLY A 115 3.06 7.47 12.07
C GLY A 115 4.31 6.60 12.30
N GLY A 116 5.44 7.06 11.74
CA GLY A 116 6.73 6.38 11.91
C GLY A 116 7.08 5.37 10.82
N TYR A 117 6.23 5.22 9.81
CA TYR A 117 6.46 4.35 8.66
C TYR A 117 6.95 5.15 7.46
N MET A 118 8.03 4.71 6.85
CA MET A 118 8.58 5.33 5.64
C MET A 118 8.61 4.28 4.54
N SER A 119 7.54 4.23 3.74
CA SER A 119 7.41 3.26 2.65
C SER A 119 8.50 3.35 1.58
N HIS A 120 9.25 4.45 1.54
CA HIS A 120 10.44 4.63 0.72
C HIS A 120 11.28 5.82 1.21
N VAL A 121 12.57 5.84 0.86
CA VAL A 121 13.44 6.99 1.15
C VAL A 121 13.14 8.17 0.22
N ASN A 122 13.09 9.38 0.78
CA ASN A 122 12.84 10.59 0.00
C ASN A 122 13.88 10.80 -1.12
N GLY A 123 13.41 11.01 -2.34
CA GLY A 123 14.25 11.16 -3.53
C GLY A 123 14.80 9.84 -4.09
N SER A 124 14.46 8.70 -3.48
CA SER A 124 14.79 7.38 -4.02
C SER A 124 14.04 7.11 -5.32
N ARG A 125 14.65 6.30 -6.18
CA ARG A 125 13.98 5.69 -7.35
C ARG A 125 13.30 4.37 -7.02
N ASN A 126 13.63 3.80 -5.87
CA ASN A 126 12.99 2.63 -5.31
C ASN A 126 11.87 3.10 -4.38
N LEU A 127 10.62 2.82 -4.76
CA LEU A 127 9.44 3.10 -3.96
C LEU A 127 8.80 1.83 -3.37
N ASP A 128 9.32 0.66 -3.71
CA ASP A 128 8.68 -0.64 -3.55
C ASP A 128 9.33 -1.40 -2.38
N GLN A 129 9.33 -0.74 -1.22
CA GLN A 129 10.00 -1.21 0.00
C GLN A 129 9.01 -1.73 1.06
N ALA A 130 7.75 -1.91 0.69
CA ALA A 130 6.70 -2.44 1.55
C ALA A 130 5.90 -3.49 0.78
N VAL A 131 5.40 -4.50 1.48
CA VAL A 131 4.75 -5.66 0.86
C VAL A 131 3.67 -6.23 1.78
N ALA A 132 2.65 -6.86 1.20
CA ALA A 132 1.60 -7.56 1.93
C ALA A 132 1.83 -9.07 1.90
N GLY A 133 1.50 -9.76 2.99
CA GLY A 133 1.54 -11.22 3.07
C GLY A 133 1.19 -11.73 4.47
N ASP A 134 0.73 -12.98 4.57
CA ASP A 134 0.65 -13.71 5.84
C ASP A 134 2.03 -14.30 6.14
N PHE A 135 2.85 -13.49 6.80
CA PHE A 135 4.26 -13.80 6.97
C PHE A 135 4.46 -14.74 8.16
N ASP A 136 3.68 -14.59 9.24
CA ASP A 136 3.79 -15.46 10.42
C ASP A 136 2.93 -16.74 10.34
N GLY A 137 2.15 -16.90 9.27
CA GLY A 137 1.40 -18.10 8.94
C GLY A 137 0.17 -18.32 9.84
N ASP A 138 -0.38 -17.24 10.41
CA ASP A 138 -1.53 -17.31 11.31
C ASP A 138 -2.88 -17.18 10.60
N GLY A 139 -2.85 -16.97 9.28
CA GLY A 139 -4.02 -16.81 8.41
C GLY A 139 -4.45 -15.35 8.22
N SER A 140 -3.79 -14.39 8.90
CA SER A 140 -4.03 -12.96 8.75
C SER A 140 -2.97 -12.36 7.83
N VAL A 141 -3.36 -11.43 6.97
CA VAL A 141 -2.38 -10.71 6.14
C VAL A 141 -1.82 -9.50 6.89
N GLU A 142 -0.50 -9.37 6.91
CA GLU A 142 0.19 -8.17 7.38
C GLU A 142 0.61 -7.27 6.22
N LEU A 143 0.68 -5.97 6.50
CA LEU A 143 1.50 -5.04 5.74
C LEU A 143 2.88 -4.96 6.40
N LEU A 144 3.91 -5.44 5.71
CA LEU A 144 5.29 -5.24 6.11
C LEU A 144 5.81 -3.92 5.55
N VAL A 145 6.17 -2.98 6.42
CA VAL A 145 6.58 -1.61 6.06
C VAL A 145 7.85 -1.19 6.82
N PRO A 146 8.77 -0.42 6.22
CA PRO A 146 9.95 0.05 6.93
C PRO A 146 9.62 1.10 7.98
N SER A 147 10.38 1.05 9.08
CA SER A 147 10.49 2.15 10.04
C SER A 147 11.04 3.42 9.38
N ARG A 148 10.88 4.56 10.05
CA ARG A 148 11.36 5.86 9.57
C ARG A 148 12.88 5.93 9.35
N ASP A 149 13.67 5.17 10.09
CA ASP A 149 15.11 5.09 9.89
C ASP A 149 15.53 4.05 8.84
N GLN A 150 14.60 3.24 8.31
CA GLN A 150 14.79 2.14 7.36
C GLN A 150 15.59 0.95 7.90
N GLU A 151 15.84 0.88 9.21
CA GLU A 151 16.65 -0.18 9.81
C GLU A 151 15.81 -1.34 10.37
N THR A 152 14.49 -1.21 10.34
CA THR A 152 13.55 -2.22 10.83
C THR A 152 12.40 -2.38 9.83
N LEU A 153 12.00 -3.62 9.56
CA LEU A 153 10.70 -3.91 8.93
C LEU A 153 9.67 -4.19 10.02
N ILE A 154 8.53 -3.52 9.95
CA ILE A 154 7.45 -3.59 10.94
C ILE A 154 6.22 -4.21 10.27
N ALA A 155 5.69 -5.25 10.89
CA ALA A 155 4.48 -5.91 10.41
C ALA A 155 3.24 -5.28 11.07
N LEU A 156 2.39 -4.70 10.24
CA LEU A 156 1.13 -4.09 10.63
C LEU A 156 -0.02 -5.02 10.31
N ARG A 157 -0.83 -5.37 11.31
CA ARG A 157 -2.02 -6.21 11.16
C ARG A 157 -3.27 -5.41 11.49
N ARG A 158 -4.36 -5.63 10.76
CA ARG A 158 -5.69 -5.09 11.13
C ARG A 158 -6.31 -5.97 12.23
N VAL A 159 -6.79 -5.32 13.29
CA VAL A 159 -7.48 -5.99 14.39
C VAL A 159 -8.73 -5.18 14.73
N GLY A 160 -9.91 -5.73 14.46
CA GLY A 160 -11.17 -4.98 14.57
C GLY A 160 -11.14 -3.66 13.78
N ASP A 161 -11.32 -2.54 14.46
CA ASP A 161 -11.29 -1.19 13.87
C ASP A 161 -9.92 -0.49 14.00
N SER A 162 -8.88 -1.21 14.44
CA SER A 162 -7.52 -0.69 14.64
C SER A 162 -6.46 -1.41 13.79
N VAL A 163 -5.23 -0.95 13.92
CA VAL A 163 -4.03 -1.55 13.36
C VAL A 163 -3.09 -1.84 14.54
N GLU A 164 -2.37 -2.96 14.51
CA GLU A 164 -1.40 -3.33 15.54
C GLU A 164 -0.05 -3.65 14.90
N GLU A 165 1.04 -3.25 15.56
CA GLU A 165 2.39 -3.73 15.24
C GLU A 165 2.59 -5.12 15.88
N VAL A 166 2.51 -6.19 15.09
CA VAL A 166 2.48 -7.57 15.61
C VAL A 166 3.87 -8.18 15.78
N TRP A 167 4.83 -7.82 14.93
CA TRP A 167 6.23 -8.20 15.06
C TRP A 167 7.14 -7.28 14.24
N LYS A 168 8.46 -7.40 14.45
CA LYS A 168 9.49 -6.59 13.79
C LYS A 168 10.69 -7.43 13.39
N LEU A 169 11.32 -7.06 12.28
CA LEU A 169 12.56 -7.64 11.80
C LEU A 169 13.65 -6.55 11.76
N GLU A 170 14.66 -6.69 12.61
CA GLU A 170 15.80 -5.79 12.61
C GLU A 170 16.74 -6.11 11.44
N LEU A 171 17.06 -5.09 10.65
CA LEU A 171 17.99 -5.18 9.52
C LEU A 171 19.40 -4.77 9.94
N GLY A 172 19.55 -3.93 10.97
CA GLY A 172 20.84 -3.44 11.48
C GLY A 172 21.55 -2.43 10.59
N SER A 173 20.99 -2.14 9.42
CA SER A 173 21.40 -1.12 8.47
C SER A 173 20.20 -0.78 7.58
N ARG A 174 20.26 0.35 6.89
CA ARG A 174 19.13 0.85 6.09
C ARG A 174 18.82 -0.08 4.93
N LEU A 175 17.54 -0.33 4.70
CA LEU A 175 17.04 -1.05 3.53
C LEU A 175 17.44 -0.32 2.23
N SER A 176 18.07 -1.05 1.30
CA SER A 176 18.57 -0.53 0.04
C SER A 176 17.88 -1.13 -1.20
N SER A 177 17.21 -2.28 -1.05
CA SER A 177 16.48 -2.95 -2.14
C SER A 177 14.96 -2.82 -2.00
N ASN A 178 14.25 -3.24 -3.04
CA ASN A 178 12.85 -3.63 -2.92
C ASN A 178 12.74 -4.85 -2.01
N LEU A 179 11.54 -5.16 -1.56
CA LEU A 179 11.25 -6.44 -0.93
C LEU A 179 10.89 -7.48 -1.99
N SER A 180 11.39 -8.71 -1.84
CA SER A 180 10.99 -9.84 -2.67
C SER A 180 10.34 -10.88 -1.79
N VAL A 181 9.16 -11.35 -2.20
CA VAL A 181 8.43 -12.39 -1.48
C VAL A 181 8.25 -13.58 -2.40
N LEU A 182 8.49 -14.77 -1.87
CA LEU A 182 8.25 -16.04 -2.53
C LEU A 182 7.39 -16.92 -1.63
N GLU A 183 6.27 -17.39 -2.15
CA GLU A 183 5.49 -18.45 -1.53
C GLU A 183 6.08 -19.82 -1.86
N THR A 184 6.22 -20.67 -0.85
CA THR A 184 6.73 -22.04 -0.96
C THR A 184 5.60 -23.04 -1.25
N GLU A 185 5.94 -24.28 -1.58
CA GLU A 185 4.94 -25.35 -1.79
C GLU A 185 4.12 -25.68 -0.53
N ASP A 186 4.60 -25.30 0.66
CA ASP A 186 3.93 -25.49 1.94
C ASP A 186 3.20 -24.21 2.40
N ASP A 187 2.85 -23.30 1.48
CA ASP A 187 2.16 -22.02 1.71
C ASP A 187 2.89 -21.06 2.68
N LYS A 188 4.19 -21.25 2.90
CA LYS A 188 5.02 -20.31 3.68
C LYS A 188 5.61 -19.22 2.81
N LEU A 189 5.74 -18.02 3.36
CA LEU A 189 6.39 -16.89 2.70
C LEU A 189 7.87 -16.80 3.08
N ILE A 190 8.72 -16.64 2.07
CA ILE A 190 10.13 -16.27 2.21
C ILE A 190 10.28 -14.80 1.79
N LEU A 191 10.87 -14.00 2.65
CA LEU A 191 11.19 -12.59 2.39
C LEU A 191 12.68 -12.41 2.12
N GLY A 192 13.01 -11.73 1.03
CA GLY A 192 14.35 -11.26 0.69
C GLY A 192 14.46 -9.74 0.73
N ALA A 193 15.52 -9.23 1.37
CA ALA A 193 15.81 -7.80 1.47
C ALA A 193 17.33 -7.56 1.56
N ALA A 194 17.84 -6.48 0.99
CA ALA A 194 19.24 -6.08 1.10
C ALA A 194 19.39 -4.69 1.74
N THR A 195 20.48 -4.49 2.47
CA THR A 195 20.78 -3.26 3.21
C THR A 195 21.96 -2.49 2.59
N GLU A 196 22.15 -1.23 2.98
CA GLU A 196 23.19 -0.33 2.46
C GLU A 196 24.62 -0.81 2.77
N ASP A 197 24.82 -1.59 3.83
CA ASP A 197 26.10 -2.18 4.21
C ASP A 197 26.41 -3.51 3.48
N GLY A 198 25.56 -3.90 2.53
CA GLY A 198 25.78 -5.06 1.66
C GLY A 198 25.37 -6.39 2.27
N VAL A 199 24.49 -6.39 3.29
CA VAL A 199 23.93 -7.60 3.87
C VAL A 199 22.66 -8.00 3.13
N LEU A 200 22.53 -9.29 2.80
CA LEU A 200 21.29 -9.89 2.30
C LEU A 200 20.59 -10.60 3.46
N HIS A 201 19.37 -10.16 3.77
CA HIS A 201 18.46 -10.78 4.71
C HIS A 201 17.54 -11.75 3.96
N ILE A 202 17.43 -12.97 4.48
CA ILE A 202 16.45 -13.97 4.04
C ILE A 202 15.72 -14.42 5.30
N TRP A 203 14.40 -14.24 5.30
CA TRP A 203 13.52 -14.61 6.40
C TRP A 203 12.46 -15.63 5.92
N GLN A 204 12.13 -16.61 6.76
CA GLN A 204 11.32 -17.80 6.45
C GLN A 204 10.66 -18.34 7.73
#